data_AF-A0A645CZQ6-F1
#
_entry.id   AF-A0A645CZQ6-F1
#
_cell.length_a   1.000
_cell.length_b   1.000
_cell.length_c   1.000
_cell.angle_alpha   90.00
_cell.angle_beta   90.00
_cell.angle_gamma   90.00
#
_symmetry.space_group_name_H-M   'P 1'
#
loop_
_entity.id
_entity.type
_entity.pdbx_description
1 polymer ?
#
loop_
_entity_poly.entity_id
_entity_poly.type
_entity_poly.pdbx_seq_one_letter_code
_entity_poly.pdbx_strand_id
1 'polypeptide(L)'
;MYRVTAAEKVIIYELKVGTGEPKHLYQLKMYCDGLVNDNSNPDEAILLVEDYDSKLEEMANIMNTFKTIKDGINPYNFKIMKFSEVGLRKDKK
;
A
#
# COMPACT_ATOMS: atom_id res chain seq x y z
N MET A 1 2.02 5.31 7.23
CA MET A 1 2.91 4.83 8.33
C MET A 1 3.73 3.68 7.78
N TYR A 2 4.97 3.45 8.22
CA TYR A 2 5.70 2.23 7.84
C TYR A 2 6.25 1.51 9.07
N ARG A 3 6.49 0.21 8.94
CA ARG A 3 7.17 -0.61 9.95
C ARG A 3 8.33 -1.36 9.31
N VAL A 4 9.37 -1.60 10.08
CA VAL A 4 10.44 -2.53 9.74
C VAL A 4 10.19 -3.81 10.54
N THR A 5 10.13 -4.96 9.87
CA THR A 5 9.92 -6.25 10.53
C THR A 5 11.22 -6.79 11.13
N ALA A 6 11.14 -7.85 11.93
CA ALA A 6 12.35 -8.54 12.43
C ALA A 6 13.22 -9.13 11.31
N ALA A 7 12.65 -9.38 10.13
CA ALA A 7 13.37 -9.79 8.92
C ALA A 7 13.80 -8.60 8.06
N GLU A 8 13.90 -7.40 8.66
CA GLU A 8 14.30 -6.14 8.02
C GLU A 8 13.42 -5.66 6.86
N LYS A 9 12.29 -6.31 6.61
CA LYS A 9 11.34 -5.88 5.58
C LYS A 9 10.66 -4.56 5.94
N VAL A 10 10.62 -3.63 5.01
CA VAL A 10 9.95 -2.33 5.12
C VAL A 10 8.53 -2.44 4.54
N ILE A 11 7.53 -2.33 5.40
CA ILE A 11 6.11 -2.40 5.01
C ILE A 11 5.43 -1.07 5.28
N ILE A 12 4.84 -0.49 4.24
CA ILE A 12 4.05 0.74 4.33
C ILE A 12 2.57 0.39 4.47
N TYR A 13 1.88 1.13 5.32
CA TYR A 13 0.43 1.09 5.48
C TYR A 13 -0.17 2.46 5.24
N GLU A 14 -1.21 2.49 4.40
CA GLU A 14 -2.13 3.61 4.27
C GLU A 14 -3.53 3.16 4.67
N LEU A 15 -4.11 3.79 5.68
CA LEU A 15 -5.42 3.41 6.22
C LEU A 15 -6.45 4.45 5.82
N LYS A 16 -7.57 4.01 5.27
CA LYS A 16 -8.70 4.89 4.92
C LYS A 16 -10.01 4.30 5.42
N VAL A 17 -10.83 5.15 6.02
CA VAL A 17 -12.20 4.79 6.42
C VAL A 17 -13.07 4.71 5.18
N GLY A 18 -13.96 3.71 5.13
CA GLY A 18 -14.87 3.48 4.00
C GLY A 18 -14.22 2.73 2.84
N THR A 19 -14.84 2.84 1.66
CA THR A 19 -14.42 2.15 0.44
C THR A 19 -13.14 2.76 -0.14
N GLY A 20 -12.22 1.90 -0.57
CA GLY A 20 -11.00 2.32 -1.25
C GLY A 20 -11.29 3.06 -2.56
N GLU A 21 -10.44 4.02 -2.90
CA GLU A 21 -10.55 4.84 -4.11
C GLU A 21 -9.18 4.94 -4.80
N PRO A 22 -9.13 5.18 -6.12
CA PRO A 22 -7.88 5.33 -6.88
C PRO A 22 -6.89 6.32 -6.25
N LYS A 23 -7.38 7.44 -5.70
CA LYS A 23 -6.54 8.46 -5.04
C LYS A 23 -5.77 7.91 -3.84
N HIS A 24 -6.31 6.89 -3.16
CA HIS A 24 -5.65 6.26 -2.02
C HIS A 24 -4.44 5.43 -2.45
N LEU A 25 -4.52 4.73 -3.60
CA LEU A 25 -3.38 4.04 -4.19
C LEU A 25 -2.31 5.03 -4.66
N TYR A 26 -2.71 6.15 -5.26
CA TYR A 26 -1.77 7.22 -5.62
C TYR A 26 -1.06 7.80 -4.39
N GLN A 27 -1.79 8.04 -3.30
CA GLN A 27 -1.21 8.51 -2.04
C GLN A 27 -0.21 7.49 -1.48
N LEU A 28 -0.54 6.20 -1.53
CA LEU A 28 0.36 5.12 -1.12
C LEU A 28 1.63 5.07 -1.98
N LYS A 29 1.50 5.23 -3.31
CA LYS A 29 2.65 5.35 -4.22
C LYS A 29 3.56 6.51 -3.86
N MET A 30 3.00 7.68 -3.54
CA MET A 30 3.80 8.84 -3.12
C MET A 30 4.62 8.55 -1.86
N TYR A 31 4.08 7.76 -0.93
CA TYR A 31 4.85 7.34 0.25
C TYR A 31 5.97 6.36 -0.08
N CYS A 32 5.74 5.42 -1.02
CA CYS A 32 6.82 4.57 -1.53
C CYS A 32 7.94 5.40 -2.16
N ASP A 33 7.57 6.33 -3.05
CA ASP A 33 8.51 7.20 -3.76
C ASP A 33 9.31 8.07 -2.78
N GLY A 34 8.66 8.58 -1.73
CA GLY A 34 9.33 9.32 -0.65
C GLY A 34 10.42 8.50 0.03
N LEU A 35 10.12 7.25 0.42
CA LEU A 35 11.11 6.38 1.06
C LEU A 35 12.26 6.03 0.12
N VAL A 36 11.98 5.78 -1.15
CA VAL A 36 13.01 5.53 -2.17
C VAL A 36 13.92 6.75 -2.35
N ASN A 37 13.37 7.96 -2.25
CA ASN A 37 14.16 9.18 -2.24
C ASN A 37 15.09 9.25 -1.03
N ASP A 38 14.62 8.82 0.14
CA ASP A 38 15.37 8.74 1.40
C ASP A 38 16.29 7.49 1.50
N ASN A 39 16.51 6.78 0.38
CA ASN A 39 17.35 5.59 0.26
C ASN A 39 16.85 4.36 1.05
N SER A 40 15.55 4.29 1.33
CA SER A 40 14.88 3.11 1.87
C SER A 40 14.01 2.46 0.79
N ASN A 41 14.14 1.16 0.58
CA ASN A 41 13.39 0.42 -0.44
C ASN A 41 12.22 -0.34 0.22
N PRO A 42 10.95 0.04 -0.02
CA PRO A 42 9.81 -0.68 0.52
C PRO A 42 9.65 -2.08 -0.10
N ASP A 43 9.42 -3.09 0.73
CA ASP A 43 9.11 -4.45 0.27
C ASP A 43 7.62 -4.62 -0.04
N GLU A 44 6.76 -3.95 0.72
CA GLU A 44 5.31 -4.03 0.58
C GLU A 44 4.66 -2.68 0.90
N ALA A 45 3.57 -2.37 0.20
CA ALA A 45 2.77 -1.20 0.46
C ALA A 45 1.29 -1.60 0.47
N ILE A 46 0.63 -1.43 1.61
CA ILE A 46 -0.71 -1.97 1.86
C ILE A 46 -1.69 -0.81 2.02
N LEU A 47 -2.67 -0.73 1.13
CA LEU A 47 -3.87 0.08 1.30
C LEU A 47 -4.88 -0.73 2.12
N LEU A 48 -5.27 -0.21 3.28
CA LEU A 48 -6.17 -0.88 4.21
C LEU A 48 -7.47 -0.08 4.35
N VAL A 49 -8.59 -0.70 3.98
CA VAL A 49 -9.91 -0.06 3.79
C VAL A 49 -11.04 -0.90 4.37
N GLU A 50 -12.26 -0.36 4.45
CA GLU A 50 -13.44 -1.18 4.84
C GLU A 50 -13.87 -2.12 3.72
N ASP A 51 -13.81 -1.65 2.48
CA ASP A 51 -14.18 -2.40 1.29
C ASP A 51 -13.47 -1.84 0.04
N TYR A 52 -13.48 -2.56 -1.07
CA TYR A 52 -12.99 -2.09 -2.36
C TYR A 52 -13.64 -2.88 -3.51
N ASP A 53 -13.67 -2.30 -4.70
CA ASP A 53 -14.16 -2.96 -5.91
C ASP A 53 -13.01 -3.59 -6.73
N SER A 54 -13.37 -4.43 -7.70
CA SER A 54 -12.39 -5.11 -8.55
C SER A 54 -11.55 -4.15 -9.39
N LYS A 55 -12.07 -2.96 -9.72
CA LYS A 55 -11.33 -1.95 -10.50
C LYS A 55 -10.17 -1.39 -9.71
N LEU A 56 -10.32 -1.18 -8.40
CA LEU A 56 -9.24 -0.74 -7.56
C LEU A 56 -8.14 -1.80 -7.44
N GLU A 57 -8.52 -3.08 -7.38
CA GLU A 57 -7.59 -4.20 -7.40
C GLU A 57 -6.83 -4.31 -8.73
N GLU A 58 -7.54 -4.23 -9.86
CA GLU A 58 -6.93 -4.15 -11.20
C GLU A 58 -5.93 -2.99 -11.30
N MET A 59 -6.29 -1.83 -10.74
CA MET A 59 -5.41 -0.66 -10.72
C MET A 59 -4.14 -0.92 -9.89
N ALA A 60 -4.24 -1.52 -8.71
CA ALA A 60 -3.07 -1.88 -7.91
C ALA A 60 -2.13 -2.83 -8.69
N ASN A 61 -2.71 -3.83 -9.37
CA ASN A 61 -1.96 -4.77 -10.21
C ASN A 61 -1.25 -4.06 -11.38
N ILE A 62 -1.92 -3.12 -12.05
CA ILE A 62 -1.31 -2.30 -13.10
C ILE A 62 -0.17 -1.45 -12.52
N MET A 63 -0.38 -0.82 -11.36
CA MET A 63 0.64 0.01 -10.71
C MET A 63 1.88 -0.78 -10.30
N ASN A 64 1.74 -2.07 -9.98
CA ASN A 64 2.88 -2.96 -9.70
C ASN A 64 3.77 -3.21 -10.93
N THR A 65 3.29 -2.90 -12.15
CA THR A 65 4.10 -2.97 -13.38
C THR A 65 4.85 -1.69 -13.69
N PHE A 66 4.60 -0.61 -12.95
CA PHE A 66 5.23 0.68 -13.20
C PHE A 66 6.69 0.68 -12.76
N LYS A 67 7.51 1.45 -13.47
CA LYS A 67 8.88 1.73 -13.04
C LYS A 67 8.87 2.57 -11.76
N THR A 68 9.78 2.26 -10.86
CA THR A 68 10.10 3.08 -9.70
C THR A 68 10.79 4.38 -10.13
N ILE A 69 10.85 5.34 -9.21
CA ILE A 69 11.44 6.66 -9.47
C ILE A 69 12.96 6.65 -9.62
N LYS A 70 13.63 5.56 -9.23
CA LYS A 70 15.08 5.33 -9.35
C LYS A 70 15.33 3.92 -9.90
N ASP A 71 16.42 3.77 -10.65
CA ASP A 71 16.89 2.47 -11.14
C ASP A 71 17.48 1.63 -9.99
N GLY A 72 17.41 0.30 -10.12
CA GLY A 72 17.92 -0.63 -9.11
C GLY A 72 17.05 -0.79 -7.85
N ILE A 73 15.86 -0.19 -7.84
CA ILE A 73 14.86 -0.34 -6.79
C ILE A 73 13.91 -1.49 -7.15
N ASN A 74 13.39 -2.18 -6.13
CA ASN A 74 12.41 -3.24 -6.33
C ASN A 74 11.13 -2.66 -6.98
N PRO A 75 10.43 -3.42 -7.84
CA PRO A 75 9.11 -3.02 -8.30
C PRO A 75 8.16 -2.75 -7.14
N TYR A 76 7.14 -1.91 -7.37
CA TYR A 76 6.10 -1.73 -6.37
C TYR A 76 5.40 -3.06 -6.05
N ASN A 77 4.98 -3.21 -4.80
CA ASN A 77 4.22 -4.34 -4.30
C ASN A 77 3.01 -3.82 -3.52
N PHE A 78 2.12 -3.15 -4.24
CA PHE A 78 0.86 -2.66 -3.73
C PHE A 78 -0.11 -3.82 -3.50
N LYS A 79 -0.68 -3.84 -2.30
CA LYS A 79 -1.75 -4.74 -1.90
C LYS A 79 -2.91 -3.92 -1.35
N ILE A 80 -4.13 -4.43 -1.54
CA ILE A 80 -5.32 -3.87 -0.91
C ILE A 80 -5.85 -4.93 0.04
N MET A 81 -6.14 -4.53 1.28
CA MET A 81 -6.70 -5.41 2.30
C MET A 81 -7.90 -4.75 2.94
N LYS A 82 -8.88 -5.56 3.36
CA LYS A 82 -10.02 -5.10 4.15
C LYS A 82 -9.68 -5.13 5.63
N PHE A 83 -10.27 -4.21 6.40
CA PHE A 83 -10.17 -4.24 7.86
C PHE A 83 -10.59 -5.59 8.44
N SER A 84 -11.62 -6.22 7.87
CA SER A 84 -12.11 -7.54 8.27
C SER A 84 -11.06 -8.66 8.10
N GLU A 85 -10.16 -8.55 7.12
CA GLU A 85 -9.12 -9.56 6.84
C GLU A 85 -7.96 -9.50 7.85
N VAL A 86 -7.76 -8.33 8.47
CA VAL A 86 -6.69 -8.09 9.45
C VAL A 86 -7.21 -7.98 10.89
N GLY A 87 -8.47 -8.34 11.13
CA GLY A 87 -9.08 -8.34 12.46
C GLY A 87 -9.42 -6.95 13.01
N LEU A 88 -9.36 -5.90 12.20
CA LEU A 88 -9.86 -4.58 12.56
C LEU A 88 -11.36 -4.55 12.23
N ARG A 89 -12.23 -4.61 13.23
CA ARG A 89 -13.68 -4.46 13.01
C ARG A 89 -14.10 -3.09 13.50
N LYS A 90 -15.05 -2.45 12.80
CA LYS A 90 -15.91 -1.46 13.45
C LYS A 90 -16.75 -2.23 14.45
N ASP A 91 -16.45 -2.12 15.72
CA ASP A 91 -17.43 -2.48 16.75
C ASP A 91 -18.71 -1.69 16.44
N LYS A 92 -19.79 -2.41 16.15
CA LYS A 92 -21.11 -1.81 16.01
C LYS A 92 -21.46 -1.25 17.39
N LYS A 93 -21.36 0.07 17.56
CA LYS A 93 -22.08 0.79 18.61
C LYS A 93 -23.57 0.76 18.31
#